data_AF-A0A0M0VIU7-F1
#
_entry.id   AF-A0A0M0VIU7-F1
#
_cell.length_a   1.000
_cell.length_b   1.000
_cell.length_c   1.000
_cell.angle_alpha   90.00
_cell.angle_beta   90.00
_cell.angle_gamma   90.00
#
_symmetry.space_group_name_H-M   'P 1'
#
loop_
_entity.id
_entity.type
_entity.pdbx_description
1 polymer ?
#
loop_
_entity_poly.entity_id
_entity_poly.type
_entity_poly.pdbx_seq_one_letter_code
_entity_poly.pdbx_strand_id
1 'polypeptide(L)'
;MLTRIGDICFMGGNVKFNSSGQNNYTKAQEKLPEGYRPVIVNTPVAVFGGETTFICYGEANGTVTMLGNPNSAYAGCTGVWRTADPMPAA
;
A
#
# COMPACT_ATOMS: atom_id res chain seq x y z
N MET A 1 -8.48 4.37 -2.80
CA MET A 1 -9.07 3.68 -3.97
C MET A 1 -8.00 2.76 -4.53
N LEU A 2 -8.29 1.46 -4.61
CA LEU A 2 -7.44 0.45 -5.23
C LEU A 2 -8.09 0.03 -6.56
N THR A 3 -7.37 0.19 -7.66
CA THR A 3 -7.87 -0.08 -9.01
C THR A 3 -6.82 -0.85 -9.79
N ARG A 4 -7.25 -1.66 -10.77
CA ARG A 4 -6.36 -2.44 -11.64
C ARG A 4 -6.81 -2.32 -13.08
N ILE A 5 -5.86 -2.23 -14.01
CA ILE A 5 -6.06 -2.28 -15.46
C ILE A 5 -5.02 -3.23 -16.04
N GLY A 6 -5.46 -4.36 -16.63
CA GLY A 6 -4.54 -5.42 -17.04
C GLY A 6 -3.70 -5.85 -15.84
N ASP A 7 -2.38 -5.91 -15.96
CA ASP A 7 -1.49 -6.30 -14.86
C ASP A 7 -1.02 -5.14 -13.98
N ILE A 8 -1.52 -3.92 -14.20
CA ILE A 8 -1.10 -2.72 -13.46
C ILE A 8 -2.14 -2.37 -12.41
N CYS A 9 -1.70 -2.28 -11.16
CA CYS A 9 -2.48 -1.83 -10.02
C CYS A 9 -2.11 -0.40 -9.63
N PHE A 10 -3.10 0.33 -9.14
CA PHE A 10 -3.02 1.72 -8.71
C PHE A 10 -3.64 1.85 -7.32
N MET A 11 -2.94 2.53 -6.41
CA MET A 11 -3.50 3.04 -5.17
C MET A 11 -3.52 4.56 -5.25
N GLY A 12 -4.67 5.16 -5.01
CA GLY A 12 -4.82 6.62 -4.96
C GLY A 12 -5.82 7.05 -3.91
N GLY A 13 -5.61 8.21 -3.31
CA GLY A 13 -6.58 8.82 -2.40
C GLY A 13 -5.95 9.78 -1.40
N ASN A 14 -6.74 10.21 -0.43
CA ASN A 14 -6.29 10.97 0.72
C ASN A 14 -6.73 10.26 1.99
N VAL A 15 -5.91 10.32 3.03
CA VAL A 15 -6.19 9.75 4.34
C VAL A 15 -5.87 10.78 5.43
N LYS A 16 -6.66 10.79 6.50
CA LYS A 16 -6.31 11.42 7.76
C LYS A 16 -5.86 10.34 8.73
N PHE A 17 -4.58 10.31 9.08
CA PHE A 17 -4.11 9.48 10.16
C PHE A 17 -4.48 10.13 11.50
N ASN A 18 -5.07 9.34 12.39
CA ASN A 18 -5.49 9.78 13.73
C ASN A 18 -4.41 9.55 14.80
N SER A 19 -3.27 8.96 14.41
CA SER A 19 -2.20 8.60 15.33
C SER A 19 -0.85 8.78 14.67
N SER A 20 0.17 8.99 15.50
CA SER A 20 1.58 9.04 15.14
C SER A 20 2.29 7.84 15.78
N GLY A 21 3.44 7.47 15.26
CA GLY A 21 4.26 6.38 15.78
C GLY A 21 5.19 5.83 14.71
N GLN A 22 6.46 5.66 15.06
CA GLN A 22 7.44 5.11 14.13
C GLN A 22 7.13 3.63 13.87
N ASN A 23 6.94 3.29 12.60
CA ASN A 23 6.90 1.92 12.13
C ASN A 23 8.26 1.56 11.53
N ASN A 24 8.76 0.37 11.88
CA ASN A 24 10.03 -0.15 11.38
C ASN A 24 9.81 -1.56 10.81
N TYR A 25 9.18 -1.61 9.64
CA TYR A 25 8.73 -2.84 8.97
C TYR A 25 7.75 -3.68 9.82
N THR A 26 6.90 -2.99 10.57
CA THR A 26 5.79 -3.63 11.30
C THR A 26 4.78 -4.18 10.29
N LYS A 27 4.20 -5.34 10.58
CA LYS A 27 3.20 -5.94 9.70
C LYS A 27 1.86 -5.26 9.87
N ALA A 28 1.20 -4.93 8.75
CA ALA A 28 -0.20 -4.55 8.77
C ALA A 28 -1.08 -5.75 9.13
N GLN A 29 -2.24 -5.48 9.70
CA GLN A 29 -3.22 -6.52 10.00
C GLN A 29 -3.87 -7.05 8.70
N GLU A 30 -4.21 -6.15 7.79
CA GLU A 30 -4.80 -6.47 6.51
C GLU A 30 -3.77 -6.97 5.49
N LYS A 31 -4.26 -7.80 4.56
CA LYS A 31 -3.51 -8.25 3.39
C LYS A 31 -4.06 -7.61 2.13
N LEU A 32 -3.21 -7.47 1.11
CA LEU A 32 -3.66 -7.19 -0.24
C LEU A 32 -4.48 -8.37 -0.77
N PRO A 33 -5.68 -8.09 -1.32
CA PRO A 33 -6.54 -9.12 -1.87
C PRO A 33 -5.93 -9.76 -3.12
N GLU A 34 -6.36 -10.99 -3.41
CA GLU A 34 -6.06 -11.65 -4.68
C GLU A 34 -6.52 -10.79 -5.85
N GLY A 35 -5.73 -10.82 -6.92
CA GLY A 35 -5.91 -9.96 -8.07
C GLY A 35 -5.19 -8.62 -7.94
N TYR A 36 -4.54 -8.32 -6.81
CA TYR A 36 -3.79 -7.08 -6.61
C TYR A 36 -2.42 -7.28 -5.98
N ARG A 37 -2.01 -8.53 -5.67
CA ARG A 37 -0.75 -8.78 -4.97
C ARG A 37 0.44 -8.46 -5.88
N PRO A 38 1.50 -7.79 -5.40
CA PRO A 38 2.66 -7.49 -6.20
C PRO A 38 3.40 -8.72 -6.71
N VAL A 39 4.08 -8.61 -7.85
CA VAL A 39 4.94 -9.69 -8.35
C VAL A 39 6.21 -9.87 -7.51
N ILE A 40 6.72 -8.78 -6.93
CA ILE A 40 7.97 -8.78 -6.18
C ILE A 40 7.76 -8.36 -4.73
N VAL A 41 8.66 -8.81 -3.86
CA VAL A 41 8.71 -8.44 -2.45
C VAL A 41 9.09 -6.97 -2.25
N ASN A 42 8.76 -6.39 -1.09
CA ASN A 42 9.06 -4.98 -0.78
C ASN A 42 8.58 -3.98 -1.85
N THR A 43 7.43 -4.25 -2.50
CA THR A 43 6.89 -3.34 -3.51
C THR A 43 6.17 -2.18 -2.82
N PRO A 44 6.48 -0.90 -3.09
CA PRO A 44 5.74 0.21 -2.51
C PRO A 44 4.32 0.27 -3.08
N VAL A 45 3.34 -0.23 -2.32
CA VAL A 45 1.93 -0.30 -2.74
C VAL A 45 1.12 0.90 -2.28
N ALA A 46 1.61 1.63 -1.28
CA ALA A 46 1.08 2.93 -0.89
C ALA A 46 2.20 3.79 -0.30
N VAL A 47 2.50 4.90 -0.96
CA VAL A 47 3.42 5.94 -0.49
C VAL A 47 2.58 7.12 -0.04
N PHE A 48 2.70 7.49 1.23
CA PHE A 48 1.97 8.61 1.83
C PHE A 48 2.89 9.82 1.91
N GLY A 49 2.57 10.85 1.12
CA GLY A 49 3.32 12.10 1.06
C GLY A 49 2.67 13.24 1.87
N GLY A 50 3.33 14.39 1.91
CA GLY A 50 2.93 15.56 2.70
C GLY A 50 3.65 15.59 4.05
N GLU A 51 2.90 15.69 5.13
CA GLU A 51 3.44 15.77 6.50
C GLU A 51 3.81 14.40 7.10
N THR A 52 3.90 13.34 6.30
CA THR A 52 4.21 11.97 6.75
C THR A 52 5.41 11.40 6.00
N THR A 53 6.06 10.41 6.59
CA THR A 53 7.11 9.60 5.94
C THR A 53 6.64 8.16 5.69
N PHE A 54 5.32 7.93 5.75
CA PHE A 54 4.74 6.60 5.87
C PHE A 54 4.64 5.90 4.52
N ILE A 55 5.04 4.63 4.46
CA ILE A 55 5.02 3.79 3.27
C ILE A 55 4.56 2.39 3.65
N CYS A 56 3.65 1.83 2.85
CA CYS A 56 3.28 0.43 2.89
C CYS A 56 3.96 -0.34 1.75
N TYR A 57 4.66 -1.40 2.10
CA TYR A 57 5.30 -2.32 1.17
C TYR A 57 4.51 -3.63 1.10
N GLY A 58 4.12 -4.04 -0.09
CA GLY A 58 3.39 -5.27 -0.35
C GLY A 58 4.30 -6.42 -0.81
N GLU A 59 3.90 -7.62 -0.41
CA GLU A 59 4.55 -8.89 -0.73
C GLU A 59 3.69 -9.72 -1.69
N ALA A 60 4.30 -10.66 -2.41
CA ALA A 60 3.57 -11.53 -3.35
C ALA A 60 2.50 -12.42 -2.70
N ASN A 61 2.60 -12.69 -1.41
CA ASN A 61 1.57 -13.40 -0.64
C ASN A 61 0.46 -12.46 -0.07
N GLY A 62 0.48 -11.19 -0.47
CA GLY A 62 -0.42 -10.14 -0.03
C GLY A 62 -0.09 -9.54 1.35
N THR A 63 0.95 -10.01 2.04
CA THR A 63 1.38 -9.36 3.30
C THR A 63 1.80 -7.92 3.03
N VAL A 64 1.48 -7.03 3.96
CA VAL A 64 1.92 -5.64 3.90
C VAL A 64 2.78 -5.33 5.12
N THR A 65 3.91 -4.68 4.90
CA THR A 65 4.78 -4.12 5.95
C THR A 65 4.77 -2.60 5.89
N MET A 66 4.90 -1.96 7.03
CA MET A 66 4.76 -0.52 7.20
C MET A 66 6.08 0.08 7.67
N LEU A 67 6.50 1.16 7.01
CA LEU A 67 7.72 1.91 7.32
C LEU A 67 7.39 3.39 7.49
N GLY A 68 8.08 4.06 8.40
CA GLY A 68 7.96 5.49 8.59
C GLY A 68 6.90 5.87 9.62
N ASN A 69 6.54 7.15 9.66
CA ASN A 69 5.63 7.69 10.66
C ASN A 69 4.44 8.41 9.99
N PRO A 70 3.19 8.03 10.31
CA PRO A 70 1.99 8.69 9.82
C PRO A 70 1.73 10.09 10.43
N ASN A 71 2.45 10.47 11.48
CA ASN A 71 2.49 11.80 12.08
C ASN A 71 1.13 12.39 12.52
N SER A 72 0.08 11.57 12.67
CA SER A 72 -1.29 12.05 12.93
C SER A 72 -1.73 13.15 11.94
N ALA A 73 -1.35 13.02 10.66
CA ALA A 73 -1.50 14.06 9.66
C ALA A 73 -2.43 13.65 8.50
N TYR A 74 -2.81 14.64 7.69
CA TYR A 74 -3.40 14.37 6.37
C TYR A 74 -2.28 13.99 5.40
N ALA A 75 -2.51 12.97 4.59
CA ALA A 75 -1.57 12.51 3.59
C ALA A 75 -2.27 12.17 2.29
N GLY A 76 -1.66 12.59 1.18
CA GLY A 76 -1.98 12.06 -0.13
C GLY A 76 -1.32 10.68 -0.29
N CYS A 77 -2.02 9.76 -0.92
CA CYS A 77 -1.57 8.39 -1.16
C CYS A 77 -1.41 8.16 -2.66
N THR A 78 -0.27 7.59 -3.04
CA THR A 78 -0.02 7.08 -4.40
C THR A 78 0.70 5.74 -4.35
N GLY A 79 0.40 4.86 -5.30
CA GLY A 79 1.11 3.60 -5.48
C GLY A 79 0.82 3.04 -6.86
N VAL A 80 1.84 2.51 -7.53
CA VAL A 80 1.71 1.83 -8.82
C VAL A 80 2.61 0.61 -8.83
N TRP A 81 2.04 -0.54 -9.15
CA TRP A 81 2.81 -1.78 -9.24
C TRP A 81 2.22 -2.75 -10.25
N ARG A 82 2.97 -3.81 -10.56
CA ARG A 82 2.47 -4.94 -11.34
C ARG A 82 2.00 -6.08 -10.44
N THR A 83 0.94 -6.76 -10.87
CA THR A 83 0.47 -8.02 -10.29
C THR A 83 0.50 -9.11 -11.35
N ALA A 84 0.73 -10.36 -10.93
CA ALA A 84 0.58 -11.55 -11.78
C ALA A 84 -0.64 -12.39 -11.37
N ASP A 85 -1.41 -11.93 -10.37
CA ASP A 85 -2.63 -12.61 -9.98
C ASP A 85 -3.63 -12.58 -11.16
N PRO A 86 -4.47 -13.62 -11.32
CA PRO A 86 -5.59 -13.58 -12.25
C PRO A 86 -6.46 -12.33 -12.01
N MET A 87 -7.11 -11.81 -13.06
CA MET A 87 -8.04 -10.69 -12.90
C MET A 87 -9.15 -11.09 -11.93
N PRO A 88 -9.50 -10.26 -10.92
CA PRO A 88 -10.65 -10.53 -10.06
C PRO A 88 -11.90 -10.73 -10.92
N ALA A 89 -12.75 -11.70 -10.56
CA ALA A 89 -14.06 -11.84 -11.18
C ALA A 89 -14.87 -10.54 -10.96
N ALA A 90 -15.57 -10.10 -12.00
CA ALA A 90 -16.42 -8.91 -11.98
C ALA A 90 -17.70 -9.10 -11.16
#